data_AF-A0A661HKI8-F1
#
_entry.id   AF-A0A661HKI8-F1
#
_cell.length_a   1.000
_cell.length_b   1.000
_cell.length_c   1.000
_cell.angle_alpha   90.00
_cell.angle_beta   90.00
_cell.angle_gamma   90.00
#
_symmetry.space_group_name_H-M   'P 1'
#
loop_
_entity.id
_entity.type
_entity.pdbx_description
1 polymer ?
#
loop_
_entity_poly.entity_id
_entity_poly.type
_entity_poly.pdbx_seq_one_letter_code
_entity_poly.pdbx_strand_id
1 'polypeptide(L)'
;MTTFQQLQENPNIQKLIKETFDADLPISGDWGYSKEKASIIEMLPEDMPLSQLEHTLTSIRAHLEMNITQTKENRYAGINANEKLRERISANNVMFDKVNYEITAIKEELYNAFIKEYKEGYDNEALDLNEHFKQRKEATLTREVIHYFKLSHKLL
;
A
#
# COMPACT_ATOMS: atom_id res chain seq x y z
N MET A 1 3.14 14.45 12.11
CA MET A 1 2.97 13.20 11.34
C MET A 1 1.48 12.95 11.20
N THR A 2 1.00 12.72 9.98
CA THR A 2 -0.40 12.33 9.76
C THR A 2 -0.58 10.86 10.12
N THR A 3 -1.49 10.58 11.05
CA THR A 3 -1.82 9.20 11.46
C THR A 3 -3.09 8.79 10.75
N PHE A 4 -3.06 7.62 10.10
CA PHE A 4 -4.25 7.01 9.51
C PHE A 4 -4.80 5.95 10.46
N GLN A 5 -6.12 5.83 10.51
CA GLN A 5 -6.76 4.78 11.29
C GLN A 5 -6.37 3.43 10.70
N GLN A 6 -5.97 2.51 11.57
CA GLN A 6 -5.79 1.12 11.17
C GLN A 6 -7.14 0.56 10.72
N LEU A 7 -7.09 -0.32 9.73
CA LEU A 7 -8.25 -1.05 9.28
C LEU A 7 -8.76 -1.92 10.43
N GLN A 8 -10.08 -2.02 10.55
CA GLN A 8 -10.68 -2.89 11.55
C GLN A 8 -10.27 -4.34 11.28
N GLU A 9 -10.12 -5.10 12.36
CA GLU A 9 -9.90 -6.54 12.25
C GLU A 9 -11.00 -7.14 11.39
N ASN A 10 -10.60 -7.77 10.29
CA ASN A 10 -11.53 -8.39 9.36
C ASN A 10 -11.21 -9.88 9.30
N PRO A 11 -12.13 -10.76 9.70
CA PRO A 11 -11.90 -12.20 9.66
C PRO A 11 -11.73 -12.75 8.24
N ASN A 12 -12.04 -11.94 7.21
CA ASN A 12 -11.89 -12.32 5.81
C ASN A 12 -11.40 -11.13 4.95
N ILE A 13 -10.12 -10.80 5.09
CA ILE A 13 -9.46 -9.79 4.25
C ILE A 13 -9.50 -10.16 2.76
N GLN A 14 -9.43 -11.45 2.40
CA GLN A 14 -9.50 -11.91 1.01
C GLN A 14 -10.80 -11.46 0.34
N LYS A 15 -11.94 -11.69 1.01
CA LYS A 15 -13.25 -11.29 0.50
C LYS A 15 -13.34 -9.76 0.32
N LEU A 16 -12.85 -8.98 1.30
CA LEU A 16 -12.85 -7.52 1.17
C LEU A 16 -12.03 -7.07 -0.04
N ILE A 17 -10.85 -7.66 -0.25
CA ILE A 17 -9.98 -7.33 -1.38
C ILE A 17 -10.67 -7.69 -2.69
N LYS A 18 -11.30 -8.86 -2.78
CA LYS A 18 -12.04 -9.26 -3.96
C LYS A 18 -13.21 -8.32 -4.26
N GLU A 19 -13.99 -7.94 -3.26
CA GLU A 19 -15.14 -7.04 -3.43
C GLU A 19 -14.73 -5.60 -3.77
N THR A 20 -13.59 -5.14 -3.25
CA THR A 20 -13.15 -3.73 -3.41
C THR A 20 -12.26 -3.51 -4.63
N PHE A 21 -11.39 -4.48 -4.95
CA PHE A 21 -10.36 -4.36 -5.99
C PHE A 21 -10.48 -5.41 -7.10
N ASP A 22 -11.48 -6.29 -7.05
CA ASP A 22 -11.65 -7.43 -7.97
C ASP A 22 -10.46 -8.40 -8.03
N ALA A 23 -9.54 -8.32 -7.04
CA ALA A 23 -8.37 -9.17 -6.94
C ALA A 23 -8.66 -10.40 -6.08
N ASP A 24 -8.48 -11.59 -6.64
CA ASP A 24 -8.54 -12.85 -5.90
C ASP A 24 -7.13 -13.27 -5.47
N LEU A 25 -6.77 -12.96 -4.23
CA LEU A 25 -5.45 -13.23 -3.68
C LEU A 25 -5.52 -14.41 -2.70
N PRO A 26 -4.62 -15.40 -2.80
CA PRO A 26 -4.58 -16.56 -1.93
C PRO A 26 -4.01 -16.23 -0.54
N ILE A 27 -4.78 -15.47 0.24
CA ILE A 27 -4.37 -14.92 1.54
C ILE A 27 -5.41 -15.17 2.62
N SER A 28 -4.97 -15.14 3.87
CA SER A 28 -5.85 -15.15 5.04
C SER A 28 -5.25 -14.30 6.18
N GLY A 29 -5.77 -14.41 7.39
CA GLY A 29 -5.31 -13.64 8.54
C GLY A 29 -5.79 -12.19 8.51
N ASP A 30 -4.92 -11.27 8.92
CA ASP A 30 -5.25 -9.85 9.15
C ASP A 30 -4.29 -8.92 8.37
N TRP A 31 -4.35 -7.61 8.58
CA TRP A 31 -3.66 -6.58 7.79
C TRP A 31 -2.16 -6.39 8.09
N GLY A 32 -1.54 -7.27 8.89
CA GLY A 32 -0.10 -7.29 9.12
C GLY A 32 0.45 -6.19 10.02
N TYR A 33 -0.37 -5.58 10.87
CA TYR A 33 0.07 -4.51 11.79
C TYR A 33 1.05 -5.00 12.86
N SER A 34 0.99 -6.29 13.20
CA SER A 34 1.90 -6.96 14.14
C SER A 34 2.07 -8.43 13.74
N LYS A 35 2.94 -9.17 14.44
CA LYS A 35 3.12 -10.62 14.21
C LYS A 35 1.84 -11.41 14.47
N GLU A 36 1.09 -11.04 15.49
CA GLU A 36 -0.17 -11.67 15.90
C GLU A 36 -1.29 -11.39 14.90
N LYS A 37 -1.22 -10.23 14.25
CA LYS A 37 -2.14 -9.77 13.19
C LYS A 37 -1.52 -9.88 11.81
N ALA A 38 -0.64 -10.85 11.58
CA ALA A 38 0.05 -11.02 10.31
C ALA A 38 -0.94 -11.33 9.17
N SER A 39 -0.64 -10.83 7.96
CA SER A 39 -1.27 -11.35 6.75
C SER A 39 -0.67 -12.72 6.46
N ILE A 40 -1.51 -13.71 6.21
CA ILE A 40 -1.06 -15.08 5.95
C ILE A 40 -1.06 -15.30 4.44
N ILE A 41 0.09 -15.68 3.88
CA ILE A 41 0.20 -16.06 2.49
C ILE A 41 -0.02 -17.57 2.39
N GLU A 42 -1.14 -17.98 1.80
CA GLU A 42 -1.54 -19.40 1.75
C GLU A 42 -0.83 -20.15 0.62
N MET A 43 -0.72 -19.50 -0.54
CA MET A 43 0.04 -19.97 -1.70
C MET A 43 0.45 -18.78 -2.57
N LEU A 44 1.32 -19.01 -3.56
CA LEU A 44 1.65 -18.01 -4.57
C LEU A 44 0.75 -18.21 -5.78
N PRO A 45 0.16 -17.13 -6.34
CA PRO A 45 -0.42 -17.17 -7.68
C PRO A 45 0.61 -17.59 -8.72
N GLU A 46 0.14 -18.17 -9.82
CA GLU A 46 1.00 -18.50 -10.96
C GLU A 46 1.74 -17.24 -11.46
N ASP A 47 3.04 -17.39 -11.75
CA ASP A 47 3.93 -16.33 -12.20
C ASP A 47 4.07 -15.10 -11.28
N MET A 48 3.62 -15.17 -10.01
CA MET A 48 3.76 -14.08 -9.05
C MET A 48 4.79 -14.42 -7.97
N PRO A 49 5.95 -13.73 -7.92
CA PRO A 49 6.90 -13.85 -6.82
C PRO A 49 6.28 -13.43 -5.49
N LEU A 50 6.72 -14.05 -4.39
CA LEU A 50 6.27 -13.73 -3.03
C LEU A 50 6.34 -12.23 -2.71
N SER A 51 7.46 -11.58 -3.03
CA SER A 51 7.65 -10.15 -2.78
C SER A 51 6.65 -9.27 -3.54
N GLN A 52 6.23 -9.69 -4.73
CA GLN A 52 5.23 -8.96 -5.51
C GLN A 52 3.84 -9.09 -4.88
N LEU A 53 3.48 -10.28 -4.37
CA LEU A 53 2.22 -10.47 -3.65
C LEU A 53 2.18 -9.62 -2.37
N GLU A 54 3.26 -9.66 -1.58
CA GLU A 54 3.39 -8.86 -0.35
C GLU A 54 3.31 -7.35 -0.62
N HIS A 55 3.99 -6.87 -1.67
CA HIS A 55 3.92 -5.48 -2.12
C HIS A 55 2.49 -5.09 -2.52
N THR A 56 1.80 -5.99 -3.24
CA THR A 56 0.40 -5.79 -3.65
C THR A 56 -0.50 -5.64 -2.42
N LEU A 57 -0.34 -6.50 -1.42
CA LEU A 57 -1.11 -6.41 -0.17
C LEU A 57 -0.85 -5.12 0.60
N THR A 58 0.41 -4.71 0.70
CA THR A 58 0.77 -3.42 1.32
C THR A 58 0.14 -2.25 0.57
N SER A 59 0.16 -2.28 -0.76
CA SER A 59 -0.42 -1.24 -1.60
C SER A 59 -1.94 -1.15 -1.40
N ILE A 60 -2.63 -2.30 -1.43
CA ILE A 60 -4.07 -2.41 -1.14
C ILE A 60 -4.39 -1.83 0.25
N ARG A 61 -3.64 -2.23 1.28
CA ARG A 61 -3.80 -1.71 2.64
C ARG A 61 -3.64 -0.19 2.68
N ALA A 62 -2.61 0.36 2.01
CA ALA A 62 -2.39 1.79 1.96
C ALA A 62 -3.56 2.53 1.26
N HIS A 63 -4.10 1.99 0.16
CA HIS A 63 -5.28 2.55 -0.50
C HIS A 63 -6.53 2.53 0.39
N LEU A 64 -6.76 1.43 1.11
CA LEU A 64 -7.86 1.33 2.06
C LEU A 64 -7.74 2.38 3.16
N GLU A 65 -6.57 2.49 3.80
CA GLU A 65 -6.32 3.41 4.92
C GLU A 65 -6.37 4.89 4.48
N MET A 66 -5.81 5.21 3.31
CA MET A 66 -5.54 6.61 2.93
C MET A 66 -6.56 7.18 1.94
N ASN A 67 -7.37 6.35 1.29
CA ASN A 67 -8.37 6.81 0.32
C ASN A 67 -9.76 6.24 0.60
N ILE A 68 -9.93 4.92 0.50
CA ILE A 68 -11.27 4.31 0.39
C ILE A 68 -12.09 4.51 1.68
N THR A 69 -11.46 4.38 2.84
CA THR A 69 -12.14 4.57 4.14
C THR A 69 -12.21 6.02 4.59
N GLN A 70 -11.61 6.96 3.86
CA GLN A 70 -11.56 8.38 4.22
C GLN A 70 -12.75 9.17 3.67
N THR A 71 -13.16 10.22 4.39
CA THR A 71 -14.05 11.25 3.83
C THR A 71 -13.35 11.97 2.68
N LYS A 72 -14.12 12.54 1.75
CA LYS A 72 -13.60 13.13 0.51
C LYS A 72 -12.48 14.16 0.76
N GLU A 73 -12.62 14.99 1.78
CA GLU A 73 -11.67 16.04 2.18
C GLU A 73 -10.37 15.43 2.76
N ASN A 74 -10.45 14.19 3.23
CA ASN A 74 -9.35 13.49 3.88
C ASN A 74 -8.61 12.50 2.98
N ARG A 75 -9.11 12.26 1.77
CA ARG A 75 -8.51 11.32 0.82
C ARG A 75 -7.13 11.74 0.34
N TYR A 76 -6.33 10.72 0.07
CA TYR A 76 -5.05 10.82 -0.60
C TYR A 76 -5.08 10.02 -1.90
N ALA A 77 -4.33 10.47 -2.90
CA ALA A 77 -4.13 9.81 -4.20
C ALA A 77 -2.64 9.75 -4.54
N GLY A 78 -2.30 9.11 -5.65
CA GLY A 78 -0.89 8.85 -6.00
C GLY A 78 -0.17 8.04 -4.93
N ILE A 79 -0.88 7.11 -4.28
CA ILE A 79 -0.37 6.28 -3.20
C ILE A 79 0.59 5.25 -3.80
N ASN A 80 1.83 5.22 -3.31
CA ASN A 80 2.83 4.23 -3.72
C ASN A 80 3.50 3.65 -2.48
N ALA A 81 3.77 2.34 -2.52
CA ALA A 81 4.55 1.63 -1.52
C ALA A 81 5.93 1.30 -2.10
N ASN A 82 6.99 1.54 -1.34
CA ASN A 82 8.36 1.19 -1.71
C ASN A 82 8.99 0.39 -0.57
N GLU A 83 9.47 -0.83 -0.84
CA GLU A 83 10.18 -1.63 0.15
C GLU A 83 11.51 -0.96 0.50
N LYS A 84 11.77 -0.76 1.79
CA LYS A 84 13.01 -0.16 2.31
C LYS A 84 13.91 -1.21 2.93
N LEU A 85 13.32 -2.14 3.67
CA LEU A 85 14.03 -3.18 4.41
C LEU A 85 13.15 -4.42 4.55
N ARG A 86 13.78 -5.58 4.51
CA ARG A 86 13.14 -6.87 4.76
C ARG A 86 13.97 -7.68 5.75
N GLU A 87 13.27 -8.31 6.68
CA GLU A 87 13.82 -9.22 7.68
C GLU A 87 13.00 -10.50 7.68
N ARG A 88 13.66 -11.65 7.54
CA ARG A 88 13.01 -12.95 7.70
C ARG A 88 13.17 -13.44 9.13
N ILE A 89 12.05 -13.67 9.80
CA ILE A 89 11.98 -14.01 11.21
C ILE A 89 11.43 -15.42 11.35
N SER A 90 12.16 -16.29 12.05
CA SER A 90 11.66 -17.58 12.50
C SER A 90 11.26 -17.50 13.97
N ALA A 91 10.02 -17.89 14.31
CA ALA A 91 9.54 -17.98 15.68
C ALA A 91 8.59 -19.16 15.83
N ASN A 92 8.86 -20.07 16.78
CA ASN A 92 8.01 -21.23 17.08
C ASN A 92 7.69 -22.09 15.84
N ASN A 93 8.69 -22.38 14.99
CA ASN A 93 8.55 -23.09 13.71
C ASN A 93 7.64 -22.41 12.67
N VAL A 94 7.33 -21.12 12.86
CA VAL A 94 6.61 -20.29 11.89
C VAL A 94 7.59 -19.27 11.31
N MET A 95 7.52 -19.11 9.98
CA MET A 95 8.31 -18.12 9.26
C MET A 95 7.48 -16.88 8.96
N PHE A 96 8.09 -15.73 9.18
CA PHE A 96 7.51 -14.43 8.87
C PHE A 96 8.47 -13.60 8.01
N ASP A 97 7.92 -12.89 7.05
CA ASP A 97 8.59 -11.76 6.43
C ASP A 97 8.09 -10.48 7.11
N LYS A 98 9.02 -9.75 7.74
CA LYS A 98 8.78 -8.42 8.30
C LYS A 98 9.39 -7.42 7.32
N VAL A 99 8.53 -6.63 6.69
CA VAL A 99 8.93 -5.71 5.64
C VAL A 99 8.60 -4.29 6.05
N ASN A 100 9.60 -3.40 6.02
CA ASN A 100 9.42 -1.96 6.20
C ASN A 100 9.19 -1.32 4.83
N TYR A 101 8.07 -0.63 4.67
CA TYR A 101 7.69 0.08 3.47
C TYR A 101 7.64 1.58 3.73
N GLU A 102 8.14 2.35 2.77
CA GLU A 102 7.86 3.78 2.65
C GLU A 102 6.61 3.95 1.79
N ILE A 103 5.57 4.56 2.35
CA ILE A 103 4.35 4.92 1.66
C ILE A 103 4.39 6.41 1.34
N THR A 104 4.28 6.76 0.07
CA THR A 104 4.15 8.14 -0.40
C THR A 104 2.74 8.39 -0.90
N ALA A 105 2.17 9.56 -0.65
CA ALA A 105 0.89 9.97 -1.22
C ALA A 105 0.71 11.50 -1.23
N ILE A 106 -0.23 12.01 -2.02
CA ILE A 106 -0.59 13.43 -2.08
C ILE A 106 -2.08 13.56 -1.76
N LYS A 107 -2.52 14.64 -1.11
CA LYS A 107 -3.96 14.90 -0.91
C LYS A 107 -4.71 14.81 -2.24
N GLU A 108 -5.84 14.10 -2.28
CA GLU A 108 -6.53 13.76 -3.53
C GLU A 108 -6.88 15.00 -4.37
N GLU A 109 -7.41 16.04 -3.73
CA GLU A 109 -7.73 17.31 -4.38
C GLU A 109 -6.49 17.93 -5.08
N LEU A 110 -5.38 18.01 -4.36
CA LEU A 110 -4.13 18.59 -4.88
C LEU A 110 -3.50 17.69 -5.95
N TYR A 111 -3.54 16.37 -5.77
CA TYR A 111 -3.10 15.42 -6.78
C TYR A 111 -3.86 15.59 -8.09
N ASN A 112 -5.19 15.72 -8.02
CA ASN A 112 -6.04 15.93 -9.19
C ASN A 112 -5.76 17.28 -9.86
N ALA A 113 -5.48 18.33 -9.08
CA ALA A 113 -5.04 19.62 -9.60
C ALA A 113 -3.72 19.49 -10.39
N PHE A 114 -2.72 18.80 -9.84
CA PHE A 114 -1.47 18.55 -10.56
C PHE A 114 -1.67 17.74 -11.84
N ILE A 115 -2.48 16.67 -11.81
CA ILE A 115 -2.75 15.88 -13.01
C ILE A 115 -3.46 16.71 -14.08
N LYS A 116 -4.39 17.58 -13.68
CA LYS A 116 -5.10 18.47 -14.59
C LYS A 116 -4.14 19.49 -15.22
N GLU A 117 -3.36 20.19 -14.41
CA GLU A 117 -2.34 21.14 -14.87
C GLU A 117 -1.36 20.48 -15.85
N TYR A 118 -0.85 19.30 -15.51
CA TYR A 118 0.05 18.55 -16.38
C TYR A 118 -0.59 18.23 -17.73
N LYS A 119 -1.82 17.70 -17.74
CA LYS A 119 -2.54 17.38 -18.98
C LYS A 119 -2.83 18.61 -19.84
N GLU A 120 -3.14 19.75 -19.23
CA GLU A 120 -3.50 20.97 -19.95
C GLU A 120 -2.28 21.76 -20.45
N GLY A 121 -1.14 21.66 -19.76
CA GLY A 121 0.05 22.47 -20.01
C GLY A 121 1.25 21.74 -20.62
N TYR A 122 1.25 20.40 -20.65
CA TYR A 122 2.39 19.62 -21.17
C TYR A 122 2.55 19.75 -22.69
N ASP A 123 1.46 19.56 -23.45
CA ASP A 123 1.51 19.52 -24.92
C ASP A 123 1.71 20.91 -25.58
N ASN A 124 1.49 21.98 -24.83
CA ASN A 124 1.57 23.36 -25.33
C ASN A 124 2.72 24.17 -24.71
N GLU A 125 3.64 23.51 -23.98
CA GLU A 125 4.82 24.10 -23.32
C GLU A 125 4.52 25.28 -22.39
N ALA A 126 3.26 25.49 -22.00
CA ALA A 126 2.87 26.56 -21.07
C ALA A 126 3.17 26.21 -19.61
N LEU A 127 3.48 24.93 -19.33
CA LEU A 127 3.80 24.43 -18.00
C LEU A 127 5.30 24.49 -17.71
N ASP A 128 5.66 25.19 -16.62
CA ASP A 128 6.98 25.03 -16.01
C ASP A 128 7.07 23.66 -15.32
N LEU A 129 7.67 22.69 -16.01
CA LEU A 129 7.84 21.33 -15.49
C LEU A 129 8.68 21.27 -14.22
N ASN A 130 9.68 22.14 -14.08
CA ASN A 130 10.54 22.12 -12.90
C ASN A 130 9.77 22.56 -11.66
N GLU A 131 9.02 23.65 -11.78
CA GLU A 131 8.18 24.14 -10.69
C GLU A 131 7.04 23.17 -10.38
N HIS A 132 6.39 22.59 -11.41
CA HIS A 132 5.36 21.57 -11.23
C HIS A 132 5.86 20.36 -10.42
N PHE A 133 6.99 19.76 -10.80
CA PHE A 133 7.53 18.60 -10.09
C PHE A 133 8.06 18.95 -8.70
N LYS A 134 8.55 20.18 -8.50
CA LYS A 134 8.93 20.68 -7.18
C LYS A 134 7.72 20.78 -6.25
N GLN A 135 6.64 21.40 -6.69
CA GLN A 135 5.39 21.50 -5.91
C GLN A 135 4.80 20.13 -5.60
N ARG A 136 4.82 19.22 -6.58
CA ARG A 136 4.38 17.83 -6.37
C ARG A 136 5.20 17.11 -5.30
N LYS A 137 6.52 17.31 -5.30
CA LYS A 137 7.43 16.75 -4.28
C LYS A 137 7.16 17.34 -2.90
N GLU A 138 6.98 18.65 -2.80
CA GLU A 138 6.67 19.34 -1.54
C GLU A 138 5.31 18.92 -0.95
N ALA A 139 4.35 18.62 -1.82
CA ALA A 139 3.03 18.14 -1.45
C ALA A 139 2.98 16.66 -1.07
N THR A 140 4.06 15.90 -1.31
CA THR A 140 4.10 14.47 -1.05
C THR A 140 4.27 14.19 0.44
N LEU A 141 3.28 13.56 1.04
CA LEU A 141 3.38 12.92 2.34
C LEU A 141 4.20 11.64 2.22
N THR A 142 5.15 11.45 3.12
CA THR A 142 5.89 10.19 3.29
C THR A 142 5.65 9.63 4.68
N ARG A 143 5.41 8.32 4.79
CA ARG A 143 5.35 7.58 6.05
C ARG A 143 6.05 6.24 5.93
N GLU A 144 6.59 5.73 7.02
CA GLU A 144 7.08 4.35 7.09
C GLU A 144 6.06 3.46 7.80
N VAL A 145 5.89 2.24 7.28
CA VAL A 145 5.01 1.23 7.86
C VAL A 145 5.69 -0.12 7.85
N ILE A 146 5.53 -0.88 8.94
CA ILE A 146 5.93 -2.27 8.99
C ILE A 146 4.72 -3.14 8.66
N HIS A 147 4.95 -4.16 7.84
CA HIS A 147 3.98 -5.21 7.54
C HIS A 147 4.59 -6.57 7.87
N TYR A 148 3.83 -7.39 8.59
CA TYR A 148 4.18 -8.77 8.90
C TYR A 148 3.38 -9.72 8.01
N PHE A 149 4.10 -10.54 7.24
CA PHE A 149 3.56 -11.62 6.43
C PHE A 149 3.96 -12.95 7.04
N LYS A 150 2.98 -13.79 7.38
CA LYS A 150 3.22 -15.17 7.80
C LYS A 150 3.24 -16.05 6.55
N LEU A 151 4.29 -16.84 6.39
CA LEU A 151 4.41 -17.78 5.29
C LEU A 151 3.79 -19.12 5.69
N SER A 152 2.84 -19.61 4.91
CA SER A 152 2.28 -20.95 5.10
C SER A 152 3.37 -22.01 4.91
N HIS A 153 3.26 -23.15 5.60
CA HIS A 153 4.22 -24.25 5.48
C HIS A 153 4.39 -24.78 4.04
N LYS A 154 3.41 -24.54 3.16
CA LYS A 154 3.46 -24.91 1.74
C LYS A 154 4.43 -24.05 0.92
N LEU A 155 4.93 -22.95 1.49
CA LEU A 155 5.82 -21.99 0.85
C LEU A 155 7.27 -22.08 1.38
N LEU A 156 7.53 -23.00 2.31
CA LEU A 156 8.82 -23.27 2.93
C LEU A 156 9.41 -24.56 2.36
#